data_AF-A0A940S967-F1
#
_entry.id   AF-A0A940S967-F1
#
_cell.length_a   1.000
_cell.length_b   1.000
_cell.length_c   1.000
_cell.angle_alpha   90.00
_cell.angle_beta   90.00
_cell.angle_gamma   90.00
#
_symmetry.space_group_name_H-M   'P 1'
#
loop_
_entity.id
_entity.type
_entity.pdbx_description
1 polymer ?
#
loop_
_entity_poly.entity_id
_entity_poly.type
_entity_poly.pdbx_seq_one_letter_code
_entity_poly.pdbx_strand_id
1 'polypeptide(L)'
;MRAVDYQLPSHRYAKCVEVSRRVRWDIDDDVIRGRTLDTSQKFLPDGLSQVYRLPFLNDAERRFYSQVQGRTYANMFKLVERFIGAKMLELGRDHALGDQIALEAVVRVTDEELKHQELFRRIELLAAADMPAGYRFLPDADDIAAFVLGKSTWAILALTCHIEIFSQVHYRRSIEADDSLSPLFKDVFMYHWKEESQHAIIDELEWMREDAKLGKPERDAAVDDLNALVAGVDGVVQMQANEDAAYFCEHVGRTLLHAEIAQVNAAMLDAYRWQYIVSGVEEPRFRTLLGSVLDEEQGTRIFAALSPIMKPALERPTLPFI
;
A
#
# COMPACT_ATOMS: atom_id res chain seq x y z
N MET A 1 28.34 1.71 -33.02
CA MET A 1 27.20 1.18 -32.24
C MET A 1 25.96 1.26 -33.10
N ARG A 2 25.37 0.13 -33.50
CA ARG A 2 24.03 0.14 -34.09
C ARG A 2 23.05 0.38 -32.95
N ALA A 3 22.15 1.34 -33.11
CA ALA A 3 21.01 1.50 -32.21
C ALA A 3 20.24 0.17 -32.21
N VAL A 4 20.14 -0.46 -31.04
CA VAL A 4 19.28 -1.62 -30.84
C VAL A 4 17.86 -1.10 -30.91
N ASP A 5 17.10 -1.58 -31.88
CA ASP A 5 15.69 -1.24 -32.03
C ASP A 5 14.90 -2.04 -30.98
N TYR A 6 14.54 -1.36 -29.89
CA TYR A 6 13.77 -1.99 -28.81
C TYR A 6 12.31 -2.10 -29.25
N GLN A 7 11.71 -3.29 -29.12
CA GLN A 7 10.27 -3.43 -29.22
C GLN A 7 9.59 -2.49 -28.20
N LEU A 8 8.41 -1.96 -28.53
CA LEU A 8 7.71 -0.96 -27.71
C LEU A 8 7.59 -1.32 -26.21
N PRO A 9 7.34 -2.58 -25.80
CA PRO A 9 7.34 -2.98 -24.39
C PRO A 9 8.73 -2.88 -23.74
N SER A 10 9.79 -3.34 -24.40
CA SER A 10 11.17 -3.31 -23.90
C SER A 10 11.66 -1.87 -23.63
N HIS A 11 11.17 -0.88 -24.37
CA HIS A 11 11.47 0.53 -24.11
C HIS A 11 10.91 1.02 -22.75
N ARG A 12 9.72 0.55 -22.34
CA ARG A 12 9.14 0.91 -21.03
C ARG A 12 9.92 0.26 -19.88
N TYR A 13 10.34 -1.00 -20.01
CA TYR A 13 11.23 -1.63 -19.02
C TYR A 13 12.58 -0.89 -18.94
N ALA A 14 13.18 -0.54 -20.07
CA ALA A 14 14.44 0.23 -20.10
C ALA A 14 14.32 1.56 -19.35
N LYS A 15 13.16 2.22 -19.47
CA LYS A 15 12.90 3.46 -18.73
C LYS A 15 12.80 3.23 -17.21
N CYS A 16 12.19 2.14 -16.77
CA CYS A 16 12.13 1.79 -15.35
C CYS A 16 13.53 1.51 -14.80
N VAL A 17 14.38 0.78 -15.55
CA VAL A 17 15.80 0.56 -15.20
C VAL A 17 16.56 1.88 -15.09
N GLU A 18 16.38 2.81 -16.03
CA GLU A 18 17.00 4.14 -15.98
C GLU A 18 16.59 4.92 -14.73
N VAL A 19 15.28 4.91 -14.41
CA VAL A 19 14.74 5.62 -13.24
C VAL A 19 15.24 5.00 -11.94
N SER A 20 15.14 3.67 -11.76
CA SER A 20 15.64 2.95 -10.58
C SER A 20 17.12 3.29 -10.32
N ARG A 21 17.98 3.25 -11.34
CA ARG A 21 19.40 3.64 -11.20
C ARG A 21 19.59 5.07 -10.71
N ARG A 22 18.72 5.99 -11.12
CA ARG A 22 18.81 7.42 -10.77
C ARG A 22 18.28 7.70 -9.37
N VAL A 23 17.25 6.98 -8.93
CA VAL A 23 16.59 7.24 -7.64
C VAL A 23 17.12 6.39 -6.51
N ARG A 24 18.00 5.41 -6.78
CA ARG A 24 18.62 4.52 -5.79
C ARG A 24 19.10 5.30 -4.55
N TRP A 25 18.75 4.77 -3.40
CA TRP A 25 19.03 5.34 -2.08
C TRP A 25 19.37 4.24 -1.07
N ASP A 26 20.00 4.63 0.04
CA ASP A 26 20.39 3.77 1.16
C ASP A 26 19.60 4.09 2.45
N ILE A 27 19.22 3.06 3.20
CA ILE A 27 18.42 3.22 4.42
C ILE A 27 19.17 4.04 5.48
N ASP A 28 20.47 3.81 5.67
CA ASP A 28 21.23 4.43 6.73
C ASP A 28 21.74 5.82 6.33
N ASP A 29 22.21 5.97 5.10
CA ASP A 29 22.85 7.21 4.63
C ASP A 29 21.86 8.28 4.13
N ASP A 30 20.72 7.87 3.54
CA ASP A 30 19.76 8.80 2.93
C ASP A 30 18.48 8.96 3.76
N VAL A 31 17.97 7.87 4.36
CA VAL A 31 16.65 7.84 5.01
C VAL A 31 16.73 7.98 6.53
N ILE A 32 17.23 6.99 7.28
CA ILE A 32 17.20 7.03 8.75
C ILE A 32 18.24 8.01 9.28
N ARG A 33 19.49 7.94 8.80
CA ARG A 33 20.57 8.90 9.17
C ARG A 33 20.77 9.06 10.68
N GLY A 34 20.60 7.97 11.43
CA GLY A 34 20.67 7.94 12.89
C GLY A 34 19.55 8.70 13.61
N ARG A 35 18.48 9.11 12.92
CA ARG A 35 17.33 9.79 13.52
C ARG A 35 16.42 8.80 14.26
N THR A 36 15.68 9.32 15.24
CA THR A 36 14.59 8.62 15.94
C THR A 36 13.24 9.21 15.56
N LEU A 37 12.14 8.55 15.94
CA LEU A 37 10.79 9.08 15.77
C LEU A 37 10.38 9.90 17.01
N ASP A 38 10.14 11.19 16.82
CA ASP A 38 9.71 12.10 17.88
C ASP A 38 8.20 12.01 18.11
N THR A 39 7.77 11.52 19.27
CA THR A 39 6.35 11.36 19.65
C THR A 39 5.61 12.68 19.92
N SER A 40 6.30 13.83 19.83
CA SER A 40 5.66 15.14 19.74
C SER A 40 5.14 15.47 18.33
N GLN A 41 5.47 14.65 17.33
CA GLN A 41 5.10 14.83 15.91
C GLN A 41 4.04 13.82 15.47
N LYS A 42 3.31 14.12 14.39
CA LYS A 42 2.42 13.13 13.75
C LYS A 42 3.24 12.12 12.95
N PHE A 43 2.79 10.88 12.90
CA PHE A 43 3.36 9.87 12.00
C PHE A 43 2.51 9.67 10.75
N LEU A 44 1.20 9.92 10.77
CA LEU A 44 0.37 9.82 9.57
C LEU A 44 -0.40 11.13 9.32
N PRO A 45 -0.46 11.65 8.08
CA PRO A 45 -1.18 12.89 7.80
C PRO A 45 -2.69 12.72 7.94
N ASP A 46 -3.40 13.83 8.15
CA ASP A 46 -4.85 13.80 8.42
C ASP A 46 -5.68 13.32 7.23
N GLY A 47 -5.18 13.49 6.00
CA GLY A 47 -5.81 12.95 4.79
C GLY A 47 -5.85 11.42 4.74
N LEU A 48 -4.95 10.75 5.47
CA LEU A 48 -4.91 9.29 5.59
C LEU A 48 -5.51 8.83 6.92
N SER A 49 -5.16 9.48 8.04
CA SER A 49 -5.66 9.10 9.36
C SER A 49 -7.16 9.37 9.53
N GLN A 50 -7.69 10.33 8.74
CA GLN A 50 -9.06 10.83 8.81
C GLN A 50 -9.51 11.25 10.22
N VAL A 51 -8.57 11.65 11.06
CA VAL A 51 -8.80 11.98 12.47
C VAL A 51 -9.79 13.13 12.68
N TYR A 52 -9.99 13.99 11.67
CA TYR A 52 -10.99 15.05 11.68
C TYR A 52 -12.43 14.54 11.89
N ARG A 53 -12.69 13.24 11.67
CA ARG A 53 -13.99 12.58 11.92
C ARG A 53 -14.26 12.28 13.40
N LEU A 54 -13.28 12.53 14.28
CA LEU A 54 -13.38 12.37 15.73
C LEU A 54 -13.28 13.75 16.41
N PRO A 55 -14.34 14.60 16.38
CA PRO A 55 -14.26 15.99 16.85
C PRO A 55 -14.03 16.13 18.36
N PHE A 56 -14.32 15.10 19.14
CA PHE A 56 -14.13 15.07 20.59
C PHE A 56 -12.66 14.85 21.01
N LEU A 57 -11.77 14.49 20.07
CA LEU A 57 -10.35 14.36 20.35
C LEU A 57 -9.66 15.74 20.38
N ASN A 58 -8.85 15.96 21.41
CA ASN A 58 -7.93 17.10 21.49
C ASN A 58 -6.66 16.86 20.64
N ASP A 59 -5.83 17.89 20.46
CA ASP A 59 -4.65 17.82 19.56
C ASP A 59 -3.64 16.74 19.94
N ALA A 60 -3.45 16.47 21.24
CA ALA A 60 -2.54 15.41 21.70
C ALA A 60 -3.10 14.02 21.38
N GLU A 61 -4.40 13.83 21.57
CA GLU A 61 -5.10 12.59 21.24
C GLU A 61 -5.13 12.35 19.72
N ARG A 62 -5.36 13.41 18.93
CA ARG A 62 -5.29 13.35 17.45
C ARG A 62 -3.90 12.94 16.96
N ARG A 63 -2.87 13.52 17.56
CA ARG A 63 -1.48 13.15 17.27
C ARG A 63 -1.23 11.69 17.60
N PHE A 64 -1.64 11.21 18.79
CA PHE A 64 -1.46 9.81 19.15
C PHE A 64 -2.23 8.87 18.20
N TYR A 65 -3.46 9.20 17.83
CA TYR A 65 -4.24 8.46 16.83
C TYR A 65 -3.51 8.35 15.48
N SER A 66 -2.86 9.44 15.03
CA SER A 66 -2.02 9.42 13.83
C SER A 66 -0.76 8.55 13.98
N GLN A 67 -0.20 8.45 15.19
CA GLN A 67 0.99 7.64 15.48
C GLN A 67 0.67 6.15 15.45
N VAL A 68 -0.47 5.75 16.04
CA VAL A 68 -0.97 4.37 15.96
C VAL A 68 -1.14 3.95 14.50
N GLN A 69 -1.87 4.75 13.72
CA GLN A 69 -2.08 4.44 12.32
C GLN A 69 -0.78 4.50 11.50
N GLY A 70 0.12 5.44 11.77
CA GLY A 70 1.41 5.53 11.07
C GLY A 70 2.29 4.30 11.30
N ARG A 71 2.28 3.76 12.52
CA ARG A 71 2.96 2.50 12.85
C ARG A 71 2.38 1.32 12.07
N THR A 72 1.05 1.22 12.00
CA THR A 72 0.38 0.21 11.18
C THR A 72 0.63 0.41 9.69
N TYR A 73 0.67 1.64 9.21
CA TYR A 73 0.94 1.98 7.82
C TYR A 73 2.31 1.48 7.36
N ALA A 74 3.36 1.68 8.17
CA ALA A 74 4.67 1.09 7.90
C ALA A 74 4.64 -0.46 7.93
N ASN A 75 3.96 -1.07 8.90
CA ASN A 75 3.88 -2.53 8.97
C ASN A 75 3.06 -3.17 7.83
N MET A 76 2.03 -2.48 7.32
CA MET A 76 1.23 -2.94 6.18
C MET A 76 2.03 -2.90 4.88
N PHE A 77 2.90 -1.91 4.66
CA PHE A 77 3.82 -1.96 3.51
C PHE A 77 4.81 -3.12 3.63
N LYS A 78 5.47 -3.27 4.79
CA LYS A 78 6.32 -4.43 5.08
C LYS A 78 5.62 -5.77 4.78
N LEU A 79 4.32 -5.85 5.09
CA LEU A 79 3.49 -7.03 4.85
C LEU A 79 3.29 -7.31 3.36
N VAL A 80 2.94 -6.29 2.57
CA VAL A 80 2.65 -6.49 1.14
C VAL A 80 3.91 -6.69 0.30
N GLU A 81 5.01 -5.99 0.63
CA GLU A 81 6.29 -6.13 -0.08
C GLU A 81 6.79 -7.58 -0.09
N ARG A 82 6.41 -8.36 0.94
CA ARG A 82 6.75 -9.78 1.06
C ARG A 82 6.26 -10.59 -0.13
N PHE A 83 4.99 -10.46 -0.51
CA PHE A 83 4.41 -11.22 -1.62
C PHE A 83 4.70 -10.56 -2.97
N ILE A 84 4.82 -9.23 -3.02
CA ILE A 84 5.18 -8.49 -4.24
C ILE A 84 6.56 -8.92 -4.70
N GLY A 85 7.58 -8.83 -3.83
CA GLY A 85 8.93 -9.26 -4.16
C GLY A 85 9.02 -10.75 -4.52
N ALA A 86 8.27 -11.62 -3.83
CA ALA A 86 8.22 -13.05 -4.15
C ALA A 86 7.61 -13.31 -5.54
N LYS A 87 6.51 -12.61 -5.90
CA LYS A 87 5.89 -12.75 -7.21
C LYS A 87 6.77 -12.18 -8.32
N MET A 88 7.45 -11.06 -8.10
CA MET A 88 8.39 -10.49 -9.07
C MET A 88 9.56 -11.45 -9.34
N LEU A 89 10.12 -12.06 -8.30
CA LEU A 89 11.15 -13.08 -8.45
C LEU A 89 10.68 -14.27 -9.30
N GLU A 90 9.44 -14.73 -9.10
CA GLU A 90 8.83 -15.79 -9.90
C GLU A 90 8.70 -15.38 -11.38
N LEU A 91 8.17 -14.19 -11.65
CA LEU A 91 7.98 -13.65 -13.01
C LEU A 91 9.30 -13.42 -13.74
N GLY A 92 10.38 -13.11 -13.02
CA GLY A 92 11.72 -12.98 -13.60
C GLY A 92 12.16 -14.23 -14.36
N ARG A 93 11.65 -15.42 -13.99
CA ARG A 93 11.94 -16.67 -14.71
C ARG A 93 11.45 -16.65 -16.15
N ASP A 94 10.32 -16.02 -16.44
CA ASP A 94 9.76 -15.92 -17.80
C ASP A 94 10.70 -15.13 -18.73
N HIS A 95 11.44 -14.16 -18.18
CA HIS A 95 12.37 -13.30 -18.93
C HIS A 95 13.80 -13.85 -18.97
N ALA A 96 14.12 -14.86 -18.17
CA ALA A 96 15.50 -15.31 -17.91
C ALA A 96 16.34 -15.58 -19.16
N LEU A 97 15.75 -16.18 -20.19
CA LEU A 97 16.39 -16.48 -21.49
C LEU A 97 15.84 -15.61 -22.64
N GLY A 98 14.98 -14.64 -22.34
CA GLY A 98 14.29 -13.78 -23.28
C GLY A 98 14.75 -12.32 -23.17
N ASP A 99 13.79 -11.41 -22.96
CA ASP A 99 14.06 -9.98 -22.83
C ASP A 99 14.89 -9.68 -21.57
N GLN A 100 16.19 -9.49 -21.77
CA GLN A 100 17.13 -9.22 -20.68
C GLN A 100 16.90 -7.86 -20.01
N ILE A 101 16.25 -6.91 -20.69
CA ILE A 101 15.91 -5.62 -20.09
C ILE A 101 14.72 -5.78 -19.14
N ALA A 102 13.73 -6.57 -19.53
CA ALA A 102 12.61 -6.91 -18.65
C ALA A 102 13.10 -7.70 -17.43
N LEU A 103 13.98 -8.70 -17.62
CA LEU A 103 14.64 -9.40 -16.51
C LEU A 103 15.37 -8.43 -15.57
N GLU A 104 16.17 -7.52 -16.14
CA GLU A 104 16.92 -6.52 -15.38
C GLU A 104 16.00 -5.59 -14.58
N ALA A 105 14.85 -5.22 -15.13
CA ALA A 105 13.84 -4.40 -14.45
C ALA A 105 13.21 -5.16 -13.29
N VAL A 106 12.74 -6.39 -13.51
CA VAL A 106 12.10 -7.23 -12.47
C VAL A 106 13.06 -7.56 -11.32
N VAL A 107 14.33 -7.82 -11.61
CA VAL A 107 15.36 -8.04 -10.56
C VAL A 107 15.56 -6.79 -9.70
N ARG A 108 15.49 -5.59 -10.28
CA ARG A 108 15.61 -4.34 -9.52
C ARG A 108 14.44 -4.13 -8.58
N VAL A 109 13.22 -4.30 -9.06
CA VAL A 109 12.02 -4.24 -8.20
C VAL A 109 12.18 -5.21 -7.03
N THR A 110 12.61 -6.44 -7.31
CA THR A 110 12.82 -7.44 -6.26
C THR A 110 13.86 -6.99 -5.20
N ASP A 111 14.97 -6.35 -5.61
CA ASP A 111 15.97 -5.77 -4.69
C ASP A 111 15.38 -4.61 -3.87
N GLU A 112 14.62 -3.74 -4.53
CA GLU A 112 13.95 -2.58 -3.94
C GLU A 112 12.90 -3.02 -2.89
N GLU A 113 12.07 -4.03 -3.18
CA GLU A 113 11.10 -4.55 -2.21
C GLU A 113 11.73 -5.20 -0.98
N LEU A 114 12.87 -5.87 -1.13
CA LEU A 114 13.61 -6.42 0.01
C LEU A 114 14.17 -5.29 0.88
N LYS A 115 14.64 -4.20 0.26
CA LYS A 115 15.08 -3.00 0.96
C LYS A 115 13.91 -2.30 1.67
N HIS A 116 12.73 -2.24 1.06
CA HIS A 116 11.53 -1.69 1.69
C HIS A 116 11.08 -2.49 2.91
N GLN A 117 11.09 -3.83 2.84
CA GLN A 117 10.83 -4.69 4.00
C GLN A 117 11.79 -4.37 5.17
N GLU A 118 13.08 -4.23 4.87
CA GLU A 118 14.09 -3.87 5.87
C GLU A 118 13.86 -2.46 6.45
N LEU A 119 13.55 -1.48 5.60
CA LEU A 119 13.23 -0.11 6.03
C LEU A 119 12.06 -0.14 7.01
N PHE A 120 10.93 -0.73 6.65
CA PHE A 120 9.74 -0.72 7.49
C PHE A 120 9.89 -1.57 8.76
N ARG A 121 10.72 -2.63 8.73
CA ARG A 121 11.11 -3.35 9.95
C ARG A 121 11.87 -2.44 10.92
N ARG A 122 12.77 -1.58 10.43
CA ARG A 122 13.47 -0.60 11.27
C ARG A 122 12.55 0.51 11.77
N ILE A 123 11.62 1.00 10.94
CA ILE A 123 10.62 1.99 11.37
C ILE A 123 9.75 1.46 12.50
N GLU A 124 9.33 0.19 12.45
CA GLU A 124 8.60 -0.45 13.54
C GLU A 124 9.42 -0.45 14.85
N LEU A 125 10.71 -0.77 14.79
CA LEU A 125 11.59 -0.74 15.98
C LEU A 125 11.76 0.67 16.54
N LEU A 126 11.89 1.68 15.67
CA LEU A 126 11.97 3.08 16.09
C LEU A 126 10.66 3.54 16.75
N ALA A 127 9.51 3.16 16.21
CA ALA A 127 8.21 3.49 16.81
C ALA A 127 8.04 2.78 18.17
N ALA A 128 8.44 1.51 18.27
CA ALA A 128 8.35 0.72 19.49
C ALA A 128 9.22 1.25 20.64
N ALA A 129 10.30 1.98 20.35
CA ALA A 129 11.20 2.50 21.37
C ALA A 129 10.54 3.57 22.26
N ASP A 130 9.69 4.42 21.67
CA ASP A 130 9.15 5.61 22.33
C ASP A 130 7.61 5.61 22.46
N MET A 131 6.89 4.77 21.70
CA MET A 131 5.45 4.58 21.88
C MET A 131 5.13 3.65 23.07
N PRO A 132 3.94 3.77 23.69
CA PRO A 132 3.53 2.87 24.76
C PRO A 132 3.66 1.38 24.40
N ALA A 133 3.90 0.55 25.42
CA ALA A 133 3.94 -0.89 25.24
C ALA A 133 2.53 -1.44 24.92
N GLY A 134 2.47 -2.64 24.31
CA GLY A 134 1.20 -3.33 24.07
C GLY A 134 0.65 -3.22 22.64
N TYR A 135 1.28 -2.43 21.76
CA TYR A 135 0.97 -2.45 20.33
C TYR A 135 1.19 -3.84 19.74
N ARG A 136 0.26 -4.30 18.88
CA ARG A 136 0.33 -5.58 18.18
C ARG A 136 -0.03 -5.38 16.72
N PHE A 137 0.88 -5.77 15.83
CA PHE A 137 0.57 -6.00 14.43
C PHE A 137 0.25 -7.49 14.26
N LEU A 138 -1.03 -7.82 14.08
CA LEU A 138 -1.50 -9.21 14.08
C LEU A 138 -1.25 -10.02 12.80
N PRO A 139 -1.31 -9.43 11.59
CA PRO A 139 -1.12 -10.19 10.37
C PRO A 139 0.29 -10.79 10.31
N ASP A 140 0.37 -12.11 10.13
CA ASP A 140 1.64 -12.79 9.85
C ASP A 140 2.00 -12.65 8.37
N ALA A 141 3.23 -12.24 8.09
CA ALA A 141 3.63 -11.92 6.72
C ALA A 141 3.75 -13.15 5.81
N ASP A 142 4.16 -14.29 6.35
CA ASP A 142 4.29 -15.50 5.57
C ASP A 142 2.92 -16.15 5.32
N ASP A 143 1.99 -16.09 6.28
CA ASP A 143 0.61 -16.55 6.07
C ASP A 143 -0.12 -15.73 5.00
N ILE A 144 0.00 -14.40 5.06
CA ILE A 144 -0.58 -13.51 4.04
C ILE A 144 0.09 -13.74 2.69
N ALA A 145 1.41 -13.86 2.64
CA ALA A 145 2.10 -14.16 1.39
C ALA A 145 1.69 -15.52 0.82
N ALA A 146 1.54 -16.56 1.64
CA ALA A 146 1.08 -17.87 1.19
C ALA A 146 -0.35 -17.83 0.65
N PHE A 147 -1.26 -17.09 1.29
CA PHE A 147 -2.62 -16.88 0.79
C PHE A 147 -2.62 -16.18 -0.56
N VAL A 148 -1.87 -15.08 -0.70
CA VAL A 148 -1.83 -14.28 -1.94
C VAL A 148 -1.17 -15.07 -3.08
N LEU A 149 -0.01 -15.69 -2.83
CA LEU A 149 0.73 -16.46 -3.83
C LEU A 149 0.01 -17.76 -4.25
N GLY A 150 -1.01 -18.18 -3.51
CA GLY A 150 -1.92 -19.27 -3.90
C GLY A 150 -2.98 -18.87 -4.94
N LYS A 151 -3.02 -17.61 -5.38
CA LYS A 151 -3.94 -17.09 -6.39
C LYS A 151 -3.33 -17.05 -7.78
N SER A 152 -4.17 -16.89 -8.80
CA SER A 152 -3.70 -16.69 -10.17
C SER A 152 -2.77 -15.46 -10.28
N THR A 153 -1.72 -15.58 -11.10
CA THR A 153 -0.76 -14.50 -11.37
C THR A 153 -1.46 -13.23 -11.83
N TRP A 154 -2.51 -13.34 -12.64
CA TRP A 154 -3.31 -12.20 -13.08
C TRP A 154 -3.94 -11.44 -11.90
N ALA A 155 -4.53 -12.14 -10.92
CA ALA A 155 -5.15 -11.51 -9.75
C ALA A 155 -4.12 -10.87 -8.83
N ILE A 156 -2.97 -11.52 -8.65
CA ILE A 156 -1.86 -10.99 -7.83
C ILE A 156 -1.30 -9.71 -8.45
N LEU A 157 -1.11 -9.68 -9.77
CA LEU A 157 -0.64 -8.49 -10.48
C LEU A 157 -1.67 -7.36 -10.47
N ALA A 158 -2.96 -7.68 -10.57
CA ALA A 158 -4.04 -6.70 -10.41
C ALA A 158 -4.01 -6.05 -9.01
N LEU A 159 -3.83 -6.85 -7.95
CA LEU A 159 -3.68 -6.36 -6.58
C LEU A 159 -2.39 -5.54 -6.40
N THR A 160 -1.28 -6.00 -6.97
CA THR A 160 0.02 -5.30 -6.89
C THR A 160 -0.07 -3.93 -7.57
N CYS A 161 -0.60 -3.86 -8.80
CA CYS A 161 -0.88 -2.60 -9.48
C CYS A 161 -1.76 -1.66 -8.65
N HIS A 162 -2.78 -2.20 -7.98
CA HIS A 162 -3.66 -1.42 -7.10
C HIS A 162 -2.89 -0.82 -5.92
N ILE A 163 -2.01 -1.62 -5.29
CA ILE A 163 -1.14 -1.20 -4.19
C ILE A 163 -0.20 -0.09 -4.63
N GLU A 164 0.48 -0.31 -5.74
CA GLU A 164 1.39 0.69 -6.29
C GLU A 164 0.70 1.98 -6.66
N ILE A 165 -0.52 1.92 -7.19
CA ILE A 165 -1.26 3.13 -7.54
C ILE A 165 -1.71 3.88 -6.28
N PHE A 166 -2.20 3.22 -5.23
CA PHE A 166 -2.60 3.96 -4.03
C PHE A 166 -1.41 4.55 -3.28
N SER A 167 -0.22 3.93 -3.33
CA SER A 167 0.99 4.47 -2.70
C SER A 167 1.32 5.87 -3.29
N GLN A 168 1.13 6.02 -4.60
CA GLN A 168 1.24 7.30 -5.32
C GLN A 168 0.19 8.32 -4.88
N VAL A 169 -1.06 7.88 -4.71
CA VAL A 169 -2.17 8.74 -4.26
C VAL A 169 -1.88 9.27 -2.86
N HIS A 170 -1.47 8.40 -1.94
CA HIS A 170 -1.19 8.76 -0.56
C HIS A 170 -0.04 9.77 -0.45
N TYR A 171 1.04 9.56 -1.22
CA TYR A 171 2.15 10.49 -1.20
C TYR A 171 1.75 11.88 -1.71
N ARG A 172 1.22 11.94 -2.93
CA ARG A 172 0.91 13.22 -3.62
C ARG A 172 -0.24 13.99 -2.98
N ARG A 173 -1.26 13.31 -2.46
CA ARG A 173 -2.46 13.97 -1.92
C ARG A 173 -2.41 14.19 -0.41
N SER A 174 -1.43 13.65 0.30
CA SER A 174 -1.40 13.75 1.76
C SER A 174 0.00 13.93 2.34
N ILE A 175 0.94 13.03 2.05
CA ILE A 175 2.25 13.05 2.73
C ILE A 175 3.12 14.24 2.29
N GLU A 176 3.17 14.54 1.00
CA GLU A 176 4.01 15.61 0.46
C GLU A 176 3.63 16.99 1.00
N ALA A 177 2.33 17.27 1.08
CA ALA A 177 1.79 18.58 1.45
C ALA A 177 1.68 18.82 2.98
N ASP A 178 1.80 17.79 3.81
CA ASP A 178 1.65 17.94 5.27
C ASP A 178 2.99 18.36 5.91
N ASP A 179 3.07 19.62 6.33
CA ASP A 179 4.24 20.18 7.03
C ASP A 179 4.24 19.90 8.54
N SER A 180 3.16 19.31 9.06
CA SER A 180 3.05 18.90 10.47
C SER A 180 3.51 17.46 10.72
N LEU A 181 3.82 16.72 9.64
CA LEU A 181 4.31 15.35 9.70
C LEU A 181 5.75 15.29 10.22
N SER A 182 6.08 14.21 10.93
CA SER A 182 7.46 13.94 11.34
C SER A 182 8.40 13.99 10.13
N PRO A 183 9.51 14.76 10.17
CA PRO A 183 10.45 14.84 9.06
C PRO A 183 11.03 13.49 8.66
N LEU A 184 11.29 12.60 9.64
CA LEU A 184 11.77 11.25 9.34
C LEU A 184 10.68 10.44 8.61
N PHE A 185 9.43 10.51 9.07
CA PHE A 185 8.33 9.79 8.43
C PHE A 185 8.06 10.32 7.01
N LYS A 186 8.14 11.63 6.81
CA LYS A 186 8.03 12.26 5.49
C LYS A 186 9.14 11.76 4.55
N ASP A 187 10.38 11.67 5.04
CA ASP A 187 11.50 11.13 4.25
C ASP A 187 11.31 9.64 3.92
N VAL A 188 10.92 8.81 4.90
CA VAL A 188 10.65 7.36 4.70
C VAL A 188 9.72 7.14 3.51
N PHE A 189 8.57 7.81 3.51
CA PHE A 189 7.59 7.63 2.44
C PHE A 189 7.92 8.39 1.16
N MET A 190 8.73 9.45 1.21
CA MET A 190 9.29 10.06 -0.01
C MET A 190 10.23 9.09 -0.72
N TYR A 191 11.15 8.46 0.00
CA TYR A 191 12.14 7.56 -0.60
C TYR A 191 11.51 6.26 -1.11
N HIS A 192 10.58 5.68 -0.33
CA HIS A 192 9.73 4.57 -0.78
C HIS A 192 8.98 4.94 -2.07
N TRP A 193 8.24 6.05 -2.06
CA TRP A 193 7.47 6.52 -3.22
C TRP A 193 8.29 6.77 -4.49
N LYS A 194 9.55 7.21 -4.37
CA LYS A 194 10.45 7.40 -5.52
C LYS A 194 10.64 6.10 -6.31
N GLU A 195 10.75 4.97 -5.60
CA GLU A 195 10.87 3.65 -6.22
C GLU A 195 9.50 3.11 -6.66
N GLU A 196 8.46 3.20 -5.82
CA GLU A 196 7.09 2.76 -6.20
C GLU A 196 6.56 3.42 -7.49
N SER A 197 7.00 4.64 -7.80
CA SER A 197 6.55 5.35 -9.00
C SER A 197 6.89 4.62 -10.30
N GLN A 198 7.95 3.81 -10.32
CA GLN A 198 8.29 2.95 -11.44
C GLN A 198 7.76 1.52 -11.28
N HIS A 199 7.57 1.01 -10.05
CA HIS A 199 7.01 -0.33 -9.83
C HIS A 199 5.65 -0.45 -10.50
N ALA A 200 4.80 0.58 -10.32
CA ALA A 200 3.51 0.69 -11.00
C ALA A 200 3.58 0.52 -12.53
N ILE A 201 4.69 0.88 -13.19
CA ILE A 201 4.87 0.71 -14.63
C ILE A 201 5.24 -0.74 -14.97
N ILE A 202 6.10 -1.36 -14.16
CA ILE A 202 6.49 -2.76 -14.34
C ILE A 202 5.28 -3.66 -14.12
N ASP A 203 4.52 -3.44 -13.05
CA ASP A 203 3.33 -4.25 -12.75
C ASP A 203 2.27 -4.14 -13.85
N GLU A 204 2.07 -2.95 -14.42
CA GLU A 204 1.22 -2.76 -15.59
C GLU A 204 1.68 -3.63 -16.76
N LEU A 205 2.97 -3.64 -17.07
CA LEU A 205 3.52 -4.40 -18.18
C LEU A 205 3.42 -5.92 -17.94
N GLU A 206 3.72 -6.35 -16.72
CA GLU A 206 3.61 -7.74 -16.30
C GLU A 206 2.15 -8.19 -16.32
N TRP A 207 1.21 -7.36 -15.83
CA TRP A 207 -0.21 -7.66 -15.82
C TRP A 207 -0.77 -7.78 -17.23
N MET A 208 -0.43 -6.86 -18.14
CA MET A 208 -0.85 -6.96 -19.54
C MET A 208 -0.22 -8.16 -20.25
N ARG A 209 1.03 -8.53 -19.92
CA ARG A 209 1.65 -9.76 -20.45
C ARG A 209 0.89 -11.00 -19.98
N GLU A 210 0.49 -11.03 -18.71
CA GLU A 210 -0.28 -12.14 -18.18
C GLU A 210 -1.66 -12.21 -18.80
N ASP A 211 -2.40 -11.08 -18.85
CA ASP A 211 -3.75 -11.02 -19.43
C ASP A 211 -3.80 -11.53 -20.88
N ALA A 212 -2.77 -11.23 -21.68
CA ALA A 212 -2.67 -11.70 -23.06
C ALA A 212 -2.62 -13.23 -23.21
N LYS A 213 -2.33 -13.96 -22.13
CA LYS A 213 -2.33 -15.44 -22.10
C LYS A 213 -3.71 -16.03 -21.79
N LEU A 214 -4.63 -15.25 -21.22
CA LEU A 214 -5.89 -15.74 -20.66
C LEU A 214 -7.03 -15.70 -21.67
N GLY A 215 -7.76 -16.82 -21.76
CA GLY A 215 -9.09 -16.87 -22.36
C GLY A 215 -10.16 -16.38 -21.38
N LYS A 216 -11.42 -16.33 -21.83
CA LYS A 216 -12.54 -15.91 -20.97
C LYS A 216 -12.68 -16.79 -19.71
N PRO A 217 -12.68 -18.14 -19.79
CA PRO A 217 -12.83 -18.97 -18.59
C PRO A 217 -11.71 -18.77 -17.57
N GLU A 218 -10.46 -18.64 -18.02
CA GLU A 218 -9.32 -18.38 -17.14
C GLU A 218 -9.41 -16.99 -16.51
N ARG A 219 -9.81 -15.97 -17.29
CA ARG A 219 -10.02 -14.62 -16.77
C ARG A 219 -11.20 -14.55 -15.79
N ASP A 220 -12.27 -15.31 -16.03
CA ASP A 220 -13.41 -15.38 -15.10
C ASP A 220 -12.97 -15.93 -13.73
N ALA A 221 -12.12 -16.97 -13.71
CA ALA A 221 -11.54 -17.52 -12.49
C ALA A 221 -10.54 -16.54 -11.84
N ALA A 222 -9.73 -15.83 -12.63
CA ALA A 222 -8.80 -14.82 -12.11
C ALA A 222 -9.53 -13.65 -11.44
N VAL A 223 -10.71 -13.27 -11.95
CA VAL A 223 -11.57 -12.26 -11.31
C VAL A 223 -12.15 -12.76 -9.98
N ASP A 224 -12.49 -14.06 -9.87
CA ASP A 224 -12.92 -14.65 -8.60
C ASP A 224 -11.76 -14.66 -7.58
N ASP A 225 -10.54 -14.95 -8.03
CA ASP A 225 -9.34 -14.82 -7.21
C ASP A 225 -9.09 -13.37 -6.76
N LEU A 226 -9.25 -12.39 -7.64
CA LEU A 226 -9.11 -10.97 -7.28
C LEU A 226 -10.15 -10.55 -6.23
N ASN A 227 -11.39 -11.02 -6.35
CA ASN A 227 -12.42 -10.79 -5.32
C ASN A 227 -12.04 -11.44 -3.99
N ALA A 228 -11.47 -12.65 -4.01
CA ALA A 228 -10.97 -13.32 -2.81
C ALA A 228 -9.79 -12.56 -2.18
N LEU A 229 -8.89 -12.00 -2.99
CA LEU A 229 -7.78 -11.15 -2.53
C LEU A 229 -8.31 -9.88 -1.85
N VAL A 230 -9.25 -9.17 -2.49
CA VAL A 230 -9.87 -7.97 -1.91
C VAL A 230 -10.57 -8.28 -0.59
N ALA A 231 -11.31 -9.40 -0.52
CA ALA A 231 -11.92 -9.84 0.73
C ALA A 231 -10.88 -10.20 1.80
N GLY A 232 -9.76 -10.79 1.41
CA GLY A 232 -8.62 -11.05 2.30
C GLY A 232 -8.02 -9.77 2.87
N VAL A 233 -7.75 -8.77 2.02
CA VAL A 233 -7.27 -7.44 2.44
C VAL A 233 -8.27 -6.78 3.38
N ASP A 234 -9.58 -6.82 3.08
CA ASP A 234 -10.63 -6.30 3.95
C ASP A 234 -10.65 -7.00 5.33
N GLY A 235 -10.42 -8.32 5.35
CA GLY A 235 -10.29 -9.09 6.59
C GLY A 235 -9.08 -8.66 7.43
N VAL A 236 -7.93 -8.45 6.80
CA VAL A 236 -6.71 -7.96 7.45
C VAL A 236 -6.92 -6.57 8.05
N VAL A 237 -7.49 -5.63 7.31
CA VAL A 237 -7.71 -4.26 7.82
C VAL A 237 -8.77 -4.22 8.92
N GLN A 238 -9.79 -5.08 8.88
CA GLN A 238 -10.76 -5.20 9.97
C GLN A 238 -10.11 -5.70 11.26
N MET A 239 -9.27 -6.73 11.15
CA MET A 239 -8.52 -7.27 12.28
C MET A 239 -7.61 -6.20 12.90
N GLN A 240 -6.80 -5.54 12.07
CA GLN A 240 -5.83 -4.57 12.56
C GLN A 240 -6.49 -3.28 13.07
N ALA A 241 -7.58 -2.81 12.45
CA ALA A 241 -8.31 -1.63 12.93
C ALA A 241 -8.90 -1.86 14.33
N ASN A 242 -9.36 -3.07 14.65
CA ASN A 242 -9.86 -3.40 15.98
C ASN A 242 -8.74 -3.31 17.04
N GLU A 243 -7.59 -3.93 16.76
CA GLU A 243 -6.43 -3.90 17.66
C GLU A 243 -5.89 -2.50 17.88
N ASP A 244 -5.74 -1.73 16.80
CA ASP A 244 -5.25 -0.36 16.87
C ASP A 244 -6.23 0.57 17.61
N ALA A 245 -7.55 0.34 17.46
CA ALA A 245 -8.57 1.08 18.18
C ALA A 245 -8.54 0.76 19.68
N ALA A 246 -8.37 -0.52 20.03
CA ALA A 246 -8.21 -0.95 21.43
C ALA A 246 -6.94 -0.36 22.04
N TYR A 247 -5.80 -0.46 21.34
CA TYR A 247 -4.52 0.10 21.78
C TYR A 247 -4.62 1.63 21.96
N PHE A 248 -5.28 2.33 21.03
CA PHE A 248 -5.54 3.77 21.17
C PHE A 248 -6.38 4.08 22.42
N CYS A 249 -7.49 3.39 22.61
CA CYS A 249 -8.42 3.64 23.73
C CYS A 249 -7.77 3.36 25.10
N GLU A 250 -6.87 2.37 25.19
CA GLU A 250 -6.13 2.07 26.40
C GLU A 250 -5.12 3.17 26.77
N HIS A 251 -4.54 3.84 25.76
CA HIS A 251 -3.40 4.75 25.94
C HIS A 251 -3.71 6.24 25.69
N VAL A 252 -4.96 6.60 25.34
CA VAL A 252 -5.37 8.00 25.07
C VAL A 252 -5.30 8.91 26.31
N GLY A 253 -5.06 8.35 27.50
CA GLY A 253 -4.79 9.11 28.73
C GLY A 253 -6.05 9.58 29.49
N ARG A 254 -7.24 9.20 29.02
CA ARG A 254 -8.52 9.40 29.71
C ARG A 254 -9.49 8.26 29.40
N THR A 255 -10.50 8.09 30.25
CA THR A 255 -11.62 7.19 29.95
C THR A 255 -12.51 7.80 28.87
N LEU A 256 -12.64 7.11 27.73
CA LEU A 256 -13.61 7.45 26.69
C LEU A 256 -15.01 6.93 27.05
N LEU A 257 -16.05 7.65 26.65
CA LEU A 257 -17.43 7.17 26.72
C LEU A 257 -17.65 6.03 25.72
N HIS A 258 -18.63 5.15 25.99
CA HIS A 258 -18.99 4.05 25.08
C HIS A 258 -19.25 4.52 23.63
N ALA A 259 -19.91 5.68 23.47
CA ALA A 259 -20.16 6.28 22.16
C ALA A 259 -18.89 6.79 21.47
N GLU A 260 -17.93 7.34 22.23
CA GLU A 260 -16.62 7.77 21.70
C GLU A 260 -15.82 6.55 21.23
N ILE A 261 -15.81 5.47 22.02
CA ILE A 261 -15.13 4.20 21.66
C ILE A 261 -15.71 3.62 20.36
N ALA A 262 -17.04 3.59 20.23
CA ALA A 262 -17.68 3.12 19.01
C ALA A 262 -17.29 3.97 17.78
N GLN A 263 -17.18 5.30 17.94
CA GLN A 263 -16.73 6.19 16.88
C GLN A 263 -15.25 5.98 16.53
N VAL A 264 -14.37 5.76 17.51
CA VAL A 264 -12.95 5.43 17.26
C VAL A 264 -12.84 4.16 16.41
N ASN A 265 -13.56 3.10 16.78
CA ASN A 265 -13.55 1.82 16.04
C ASN A 265 -14.02 2.01 14.59
N ALA A 266 -15.15 2.71 14.39
CA ALA A 266 -15.69 2.97 13.05
C ALA A 266 -14.76 3.86 12.20
N ALA A 267 -14.20 4.93 12.79
CA ALA A 267 -13.30 5.84 12.11
C ALA A 267 -12.02 5.14 11.66
N MET A 268 -11.47 4.26 12.50
CA MET A 268 -10.22 3.56 12.20
C MET A 268 -10.40 2.53 11.08
N LEU A 269 -11.48 1.73 11.13
CA LEU A 269 -11.80 0.81 10.04
C LEU A 269 -12.02 1.54 8.72
N ASP A 270 -12.79 2.63 8.74
CA ASP A 270 -13.03 3.41 7.53
C ASP A 270 -11.74 4.06 6.98
N ALA A 271 -10.83 4.50 7.86
CA ALA A 271 -9.54 5.04 7.46
C ALA A 271 -8.66 3.94 6.82
N TYR A 272 -8.66 2.72 7.34
CA TYR A 272 -7.87 1.62 6.76
C TYR A 272 -8.47 1.12 5.44
N ARG A 273 -9.79 1.01 5.33
CA ARG A 273 -10.44 0.74 4.04
C ARG A 273 -10.14 1.84 3.02
N TRP A 274 -10.11 3.10 3.45
CA TRP A 274 -9.67 4.21 2.60
C TRP A 274 -8.23 4.03 2.12
N GLN A 275 -7.30 3.79 3.05
CA GLN A 275 -5.88 3.62 2.76
C GLN A 275 -5.63 2.43 1.82
N TYR A 276 -6.09 1.22 2.16
CA TYR A 276 -5.60 0.00 1.50
C TYR A 276 -6.53 -0.55 0.42
N ILE A 277 -7.70 0.06 0.18
CA ILE A 277 -8.68 -0.43 -0.81
C ILE A 277 -9.25 0.72 -1.63
N VAL A 278 -9.98 1.64 -0.99
CA VAL A 278 -10.85 2.58 -1.69
C VAL A 278 -10.05 3.64 -2.45
N SER A 279 -8.96 4.17 -1.90
CA SER A 279 -8.13 5.21 -2.56
C SER A 279 -7.58 4.73 -3.92
N GLY A 280 -7.13 3.48 -4.01
CA GLY A 280 -6.65 2.88 -5.26
C GLY A 280 -7.79 2.51 -6.22
N VAL A 281 -8.92 2.01 -5.71
CA VAL A 281 -10.10 1.68 -6.53
C VAL A 281 -10.71 2.93 -7.17
N GLU A 282 -10.71 4.06 -6.46
CA GLU A 282 -11.24 5.33 -6.97
C GLU A 282 -10.29 6.03 -7.94
N GLU A 283 -9.00 5.66 -7.98
CA GLU A 283 -8.01 6.34 -8.81
C GLU A 283 -8.25 6.06 -10.32
N PRO A 284 -8.39 7.11 -11.17
CA PRO A 284 -8.73 6.93 -12.57
C PRO A 284 -7.79 6.00 -13.35
N ARG A 285 -6.48 6.04 -13.05
CA ARG A 285 -5.48 5.19 -13.73
C ARG A 285 -5.78 3.71 -13.53
N PHE A 286 -6.06 3.29 -12.30
CA PHE A 286 -6.37 1.90 -11.99
C PHE A 286 -7.70 1.47 -12.63
N ARG A 287 -8.73 2.33 -12.55
CA ARG A 287 -10.03 2.06 -13.17
C ARG A 287 -9.95 1.88 -14.69
N THR A 288 -9.16 2.72 -15.36
CA THR A 288 -8.95 2.61 -16.80
C THR A 288 -8.22 1.31 -17.16
N LEU A 289 -7.18 0.95 -16.40
CA LEU A 289 -6.43 -0.28 -16.64
C LEU A 289 -7.31 -1.52 -16.43
N LEU A 290 -7.98 -1.61 -15.28
CA LEU A 290 -8.91 -2.70 -14.97
C LEU A 290 -10.03 -2.79 -16.00
N GLY A 291 -10.65 -1.67 -16.38
CA GLY A 291 -11.69 -1.64 -17.42
C GLY A 291 -11.21 -2.04 -18.82
N SER A 292 -9.90 -1.99 -19.10
CA SER A 292 -9.36 -2.39 -20.40
C SER A 292 -9.20 -3.90 -20.57
N VAL A 293 -9.15 -4.65 -19.46
CA VAL A 293 -8.96 -6.11 -19.46
C VAL A 293 -10.22 -6.90 -19.11
N LEU A 294 -11.28 -6.23 -18.62
CA LEU A 294 -12.52 -6.88 -18.21
C LEU A 294 -13.64 -6.77 -19.24
N ASP A 295 -14.50 -7.78 -19.26
CA ASP A 295 -15.85 -7.66 -19.83
C ASP A 295 -16.86 -7.08 -18.81
N GLU A 296 -18.09 -6.80 -19.27
CA GLU A 296 -19.15 -6.21 -18.45
C GLU A 296 -19.59 -7.11 -17.27
N GLU A 297 -19.61 -8.43 -17.48
CA GLU A 297 -20.00 -9.40 -16.46
C GLU A 297 -18.94 -9.44 -15.34
N GLN A 298 -17.67 -9.53 -15.71
CA GLN A 298 -16.54 -9.49 -14.80
C GLN A 298 -16.49 -8.17 -14.02
N GLY A 299 -16.66 -7.04 -14.70
CA GLY A 299 -16.72 -5.72 -14.07
C GLY A 299 -17.85 -5.60 -13.05
N THR A 300 -19.03 -6.16 -13.37
CA THR A 300 -20.18 -6.18 -12.45
C THR A 300 -19.88 -7.00 -11.19
N ARG A 301 -19.23 -8.16 -11.31
CA ARG A 301 -18.86 -9.00 -10.16
C ARG A 301 -17.88 -8.28 -9.22
N ILE A 302 -16.85 -7.62 -9.77
CA ILE A 302 -15.89 -6.85 -8.97
C ILE A 302 -16.57 -5.68 -8.26
N PHE A 303 -17.42 -4.93 -8.96
CA PHE A 303 -18.16 -3.83 -8.34
C PHE A 303 -19.07 -4.30 -7.21
N ALA A 304 -19.75 -5.45 -7.39
CA ALA A 304 -20.58 -6.04 -6.35
C ALA A 304 -19.76 -6.42 -5.10
N ALA A 305 -18.55 -6.97 -5.28
CA ALA A 305 -17.63 -7.31 -4.19
C ALA A 305 -17.11 -6.07 -3.44
N LEU A 306 -16.85 -4.97 -4.15
CA LEU A 306 -16.32 -3.72 -3.56
C LEU A 306 -17.39 -2.86 -2.87
N SER A 307 -18.63 -2.91 -3.35
CA SER A 307 -19.75 -2.08 -2.85
C SER A 307 -19.92 -2.03 -1.32
N PRO A 308 -19.85 -3.16 -0.57
CA PRO A 308 -19.95 -3.11 0.89
C PRO A 308 -18.74 -2.44 1.58
N ILE A 309 -17.56 -2.47 0.96
CA ILE A 309 -16.30 -1.92 1.50
C ILE A 309 -16.23 -0.40 1.25
N MET A 310 -16.72 0.05 0.09
CA MET A 310 -16.63 1.45 -0.34
C MET A 310 -17.57 2.40 0.42
N LYS A 311 -18.52 1.88 1.20
CA LYS A 311 -19.46 2.69 1.99
C LYS A 311 -18.88 2.93 3.38
N PRO A 312 -18.38 4.16 3.68
CA PRO A 312 -17.86 4.44 5.02
C PRO A 312 -19.00 4.45 6.05
N ALA A 313 -18.69 4.01 7.26
CA ALA A 313 -19.62 4.01 8.39
C ALA A 313 -19.89 5.43 8.95
N LEU A 314 -18.89 6.31 8.94
CA LEU A 314 -19.07 7.73 9.29
C LEU A 314 -19.11 8.60 8.02
N GLU A 315 -19.77 9.74 8.08
CA GLU A 315 -19.76 10.69 6.97
C GLU A 315 -18.32 11.18 6.69
N ARG A 316 -18.01 11.37 5.40
CA ARG A 316 -16.83 12.12 4.97
C ARG A 316 -17.28 13.57 4.80
N PRO A 317 -16.96 14.50 5.72
CA PRO A 317 -17.18 15.91 5.42
C PRO A 317 -16.42 16.25 4.14
N THR A 318 -17.04 17.01 3.25
CA THR A 318 -16.35 17.64 2.12
C THR A 318 -15.29 18.56 2.69
N LEU A 319 -14.05 18.09 2.78
CA LEU A 319 -12.92 18.97 3.10
C LEU A 319 -12.79 19.97 1.94
N PRO A 320 -12.58 21.26 2.21
CA PRO A 320 -12.11 22.14 1.17
C PRO A 320 -10.81 21.55 0.64
N PHE A 321 -10.75 21.29 -0.66
CA PHE A 321 -9.45 21.07 -1.31
C PHE A 321 -8.62 22.32 -0.99
N ILE A 322 -7.58 22.16 -0.17
CA ILE A 322 -6.59 23.22 0.07
C ILE A 322 -5.71 23.31 -1.16
#